data_AF-A0A2E7H889-F1
#
_entry.id   AF-A0A2E7H889-F1
#
_cell.length_a   1.000
_cell.length_b   1.000
_cell.length_c   1.000
_cell.angle_alpha   90.00
_cell.angle_beta   90.00
_cell.angle_gamma   90.00
#
_symmetry.space_group_name_H-M   'P 1'
#
loop_
_entity.id
_entity.type
_entity.pdbx_description
1 polymer ?
#
loop_
_entity_poly.entity_id
_entity_poly.type
_entity_poly.pdbx_seq_one_letter_code
_entity_poly.pdbx_strand_id
1 'polypeptide(L)'
;MNGDAASYLIGINADNLTEGTETLTFTCDAADNAGTANGLSTAITINDTSTDVLTYSLANNGPKNEGANLVWTLTTSNVPDGTTVPFTLSGSAQAGVDYSNNTPLEFDVQNNTATYLVTVFADNLTEGQEDVGITLGATDSGGNATGGISSATTINDTSLDPTYTIETLFNHNAPTTNHEMQTPLGTDVGTSHTITNSGLAAGATMSHTVFLVADAGWEFDYSSLNILLGGSPIDLANQPAGVTITQQSVTQIRIQRDYVNIQANANSTMNISTVPMLQVFDCNYAGLTINISNGNVGNAVNYSVSIDGNAAANTSISPATYQNGTTNYNVTFDIPAGFANSGQETCQASGVGTLPTQSMYWIHWGNGAFPYAQDLEGSGPFYYEANGGVGGPGVGEESSIQPILQNMIDNPSQWTVFVPGDSQTTMQVGDSFSFPTATAGSFYYLVIPDSYGIPDLTQVNKISENGGPAGAAASKLSLTLNGNPYTMYKLTASASTATLTAQYV
;
A
#
# COMPACT_ATOMS: atom_id res chain seq x y z
N MET A 1 39.96 -77.25 -1.93
CA MET A 1 39.14 -76.32 -1.13
C MET A 1 38.56 -77.13 0.02
N ASN A 2 38.76 -76.68 1.25
CA ASN A 2 38.13 -77.25 2.44
C ASN A 2 36.72 -76.61 2.50
N GLY A 3 35.65 -77.33 2.17
CA GLY A 3 34.28 -76.81 2.23
C GLY A 3 33.43 -77.11 0.99
N ASP A 4 32.28 -77.76 1.20
CA ASP A 4 31.32 -78.19 0.17
C ASP A 4 30.41 -77.04 -0.34
N ALA A 5 30.89 -75.80 -0.34
CA ALA A 5 30.10 -74.63 -0.76
C ALA A 5 30.94 -73.59 -1.51
N ALA A 6 30.34 -73.01 -2.55
CA ALA A 6 30.86 -71.87 -3.29
C ALA A 6 29.76 -70.80 -3.42
N SER A 7 30.14 -69.53 -3.33
CA SER A 7 29.22 -68.39 -3.46
C SER A 7 29.62 -67.50 -4.64
N TYR A 8 28.63 -67.01 -5.37
CA TYR A 8 28.80 -66.03 -6.44
C TYR A 8 27.98 -64.78 -6.10
N LEU A 9 28.59 -63.59 -6.21
CA LEU A 9 27.94 -62.32 -5.91
C LEU A 9 27.52 -61.62 -7.20
N ILE A 10 26.25 -61.26 -7.29
CA ILE A 10 25.70 -60.42 -8.36
C ILE A 10 25.29 -59.10 -7.71
N GLY A 11 25.76 -57.97 -8.25
CA GLY A 11 25.27 -56.65 -7.87
C GLY A 11 23.95 -56.38 -8.57
N ILE A 12 22.95 -55.90 -7.82
CA ILE A 12 21.71 -55.37 -8.37
C ILE A 12 21.87 -53.85 -8.43
N ASN A 13 21.60 -53.25 -9.59
CA ASN A 13 21.62 -51.81 -9.74
C ASN A 13 20.33 -51.23 -9.17
N ALA A 14 20.45 -50.21 -8.34
CA ALA A 14 19.31 -49.40 -7.94
C ALA A 14 19.21 -48.19 -8.87
N ASP A 15 18.00 -47.88 -9.30
CA ASP A 15 17.67 -46.62 -9.96
C ASP A 15 16.28 -46.14 -9.50
N ASN A 16 15.76 -45.11 -10.18
CA ASN A 16 14.52 -44.45 -9.84
C ASN A 16 13.38 -44.79 -10.81
N LEU A 17 13.54 -45.77 -11.72
CA LEU A 17 12.45 -46.14 -12.61
C LEU A 17 11.49 -47.10 -11.89
N THR A 18 10.19 -46.83 -11.92
CA THR A 18 9.19 -47.79 -11.43
C THR A 18 8.92 -48.86 -12.48
N GLU A 19 9.38 -50.07 -12.21
CA GLU A 19 9.40 -51.23 -13.12
C GLU A 19 8.58 -52.40 -12.54
N GLY A 20 8.28 -52.36 -11.24
CA GLY A 20 7.61 -53.43 -10.53
C GLY A 20 8.53 -54.59 -10.18
N THR A 21 7.97 -55.70 -9.70
CA THR A 21 8.79 -56.85 -9.26
C THR A 21 9.33 -57.65 -10.45
N GLU A 22 10.65 -57.87 -10.47
CA GLU A 22 11.34 -58.60 -11.53
C GLU A 22 11.93 -59.94 -11.04
N THR A 23 12.39 -60.79 -11.97
CA THR A 23 12.97 -62.10 -11.64
C THR A 23 14.29 -62.34 -12.36
N LEU A 24 15.35 -62.58 -11.60
CA LEU A 24 16.63 -63.07 -12.09
C LEU A 24 16.70 -64.59 -11.95
N THR A 25 16.95 -65.31 -13.04
CA THR A 25 17.11 -66.77 -13.02
C THR A 25 18.58 -67.14 -13.15
N PHE A 26 19.08 -67.95 -12.22
CA PHE A 26 20.42 -68.52 -12.27
C PHE A 26 20.34 -70.01 -12.59
N THR A 27 20.97 -70.42 -13.68
CA THR A 27 21.04 -71.81 -14.13
C THR A 27 22.48 -72.29 -14.13
N CYS A 28 22.74 -73.41 -13.47
CA CYS A 28 23.99 -74.14 -13.65
C CYS A 28 24.00 -74.85 -15.00
N ASP A 29 25.20 -75.10 -15.53
CA ASP A 29 25.36 -75.91 -16.74
C ASP A 29 24.70 -77.28 -16.56
N ALA A 30 24.24 -77.84 -17.69
CA ALA A 30 23.52 -79.10 -17.72
C ALA A 30 24.35 -80.27 -17.13
N ALA A 31 25.68 -80.18 -17.19
CA ALA A 31 26.60 -81.12 -16.57
C ALA A 31 27.84 -80.42 -15.99
N ASP A 32 28.48 -81.03 -14.99
CA ASP A 32 29.76 -80.58 -14.45
C ASP A 32 30.95 -80.97 -15.37
N ASN A 33 32.17 -80.56 -15.00
CA ASN A 33 33.39 -80.87 -15.76
C ASN A 33 33.72 -82.37 -15.83
N ALA A 34 33.10 -83.21 -14.98
CA ALA A 34 33.24 -84.67 -15.01
C ALA A 34 32.12 -85.35 -15.84
N GLY A 35 31.19 -84.57 -16.40
CA GLY A 35 30.06 -85.06 -17.19
C GLY A 35 28.85 -85.48 -16.37
N THR A 36 28.81 -85.19 -15.07
CA THR A 36 27.67 -85.48 -14.20
C THR A 36 26.57 -84.45 -14.45
N ALA A 37 25.35 -84.91 -14.77
CA ALA A 37 24.22 -84.02 -14.97
C ALA A 37 23.88 -83.25 -13.68
N ASN A 38 23.72 -81.92 -13.77
CA ASN A 38 23.45 -81.05 -12.63
C ASN A 38 22.17 -80.22 -12.86
N GLY A 39 22.11 -79.43 -13.94
CA GLY A 39 20.86 -78.82 -14.45
C GLY A 39 20.04 -77.99 -13.44
N LEU A 40 20.66 -77.56 -12.34
CA LEU A 40 19.98 -76.82 -11.26
C LEU A 40 19.64 -75.40 -11.73
N SER A 41 18.47 -74.92 -11.33
CA SER A 41 18.02 -73.55 -11.55
C SER A 41 17.42 -72.98 -10.27
N THR A 42 17.67 -71.71 -10.00
CA THR A 42 17.00 -70.95 -8.95
C THR A 42 16.58 -69.59 -9.48
N ALA A 43 15.42 -69.12 -9.04
CA ALA A 43 14.94 -67.78 -9.32
C ALA A 43 15.13 -66.91 -8.07
N ILE A 44 15.53 -65.66 -8.29
CA ILE A 44 15.63 -64.62 -7.26
C ILE A 44 14.68 -63.50 -7.68
N THR A 45 13.81 -63.10 -6.77
CA THR A 45 12.93 -61.95 -6.95
C THR A 45 13.68 -60.66 -6.64
N ILE A 46 13.64 -59.71 -7.55
CA ILE A 46 14.13 -58.34 -7.34
C ILE A 46 12.90 -57.49 -7.05
N ASN A 47 12.83 -56.95 -5.84
CA ASN A 47 11.75 -56.05 -5.46
C ASN A 47 12.15 -54.62 -5.83
N ASP A 48 11.35 -54.00 -6.71
CA ASP A 48 11.44 -52.56 -6.95
C ASP A 48 11.05 -51.79 -5.68
N THR A 49 11.90 -50.83 -5.32
CA THR A 49 11.75 -49.97 -4.14
C THR A 49 11.58 -48.50 -4.49
N SER A 50 11.43 -48.14 -5.77
CA SER A 50 11.13 -46.77 -6.19
C SER A 50 9.73 -46.33 -5.71
N THR A 51 9.56 -45.03 -5.45
CA THR A 51 8.30 -44.44 -4.91
C THR A 51 7.83 -43.27 -5.78
N ASP A 52 7.49 -43.52 -7.05
CA ASP A 52 7.12 -42.47 -8.02
C ASP A 52 5.60 -42.32 -8.20
N VAL A 53 4.87 -42.02 -7.12
CA VAL A 53 3.52 -41.46 -7.30
C VAL A 53 3.62 -39.95 -7.14
N LEU A 54 3.51 -39.24 -8.27
CA LEU A 54 3.35 -37.80 -8.28
C LEU A 54 1.98 -37.46 -7.68
N THR A 55 1.98 -36.50 -6.75
CA THR A 55 0.73 -36.01 -6.15
C THR A 55 0.59 -34.52 -6.36
N TYR A 56 -0.64 -34.06 -6.54
CA TYR A 56 -1.01 -32.66 -6.68
C TYR A 56 -2.12 -32.35 -5.67
N SER A 57 -2.08 -31.16 -5.06
CA SER A 57 -3.14 -30.65 -4.20
C SER A 57 -3.26 -29.14 -4.37
N LEU A 58 -4.48 -28.65 -4.54
CA LEU A 58 -4.75 -27.25 -4.84
C LEU A 58 -5.62 -26.64 -3.74
N ALA A 59 -5.11 -25.59 -3.11
CA ALA A 59 -5.81 -24.84 -2.07
C ALA A 59 -5.86 -23.35 -2.42
N ASN A 60 -6.79 -22.61 -1.81
CA ASN A 60 -6.89 -21.16 -1.93
C ASN A 60 -7.12 -20.51 -0.56
N ASN A 61 -6.94 -19.19 -0.48
CA ASN A 61 -7.04 -18.42 0.77
C ASN A 61 -8.35 -17.63 0.94
N GLY A 62 -9.38 -17.95 0.15
CA GLY A 62 -10.67 -17.25 0.22
C GLY A 62 -11.66 -17.86 1.22
N PRO A 63 -12.88 -17.29 1.33
CA PRO A 63 -13.39 -16.13 0.56
C PRO A 63 -12.60 -14.84 0.82
N LYS A 64 -12.63 -13.91 -0.13
CA LYS A 64 -12.00 -12.58 0.00
C LYS A 64 -12.99 -11.49 -0.35
N ASN A 65 -12.86 -10.37 0.35
CA ASN A 65 -13.51 -9.13 -0.06
C ASN A 65 -12.76 -8.55 -1.26
N GLU A 66 -13.45 -7.76 -2.06
CA GLU A 66 -12.84 -6.89 -3.05
C GLU A 66 -11.72 -6.01 -2.47
N GLY A 67 -10.76 -5.63 -3.31
CA GLY A 67 -9.54 -4.92 -2.90
C GLY A 67 -8.48 -5.79 -2.23
N ALA A 68 -8.75 -7.09 -1.99
CA ALA A 68 -7.80 -8.03 -1.42
C ALA A 68 -7.11 -8.93 -2.48
N ASN A 69 -5.98 -9.53 -2.09
CA ASN A 69 -5.32 -10.54 -2.92
C ASN A 69 -5.86 -11.94 -2.65
N LEU A 70 -6.18 -12.65 -3.72
CA LEU A 70 -6.56 -14.05 -3.72
C LEU A 70 -5.41 -14.89 -4.27
N VAL A 71 -5.07 -15.96 -3.55
CA VAL A 71 -3.89 -16.79 -3.84
C VAL A 71 -4.27 -18.25 -3.86
N TRP A 72 -3.96 -18.92 -4.96
CA TRP A 72 -3.97 -20.37 -5.04
C TRP A 72 -2.56 -20.92 -4.81
N THR A 73 -2.47 -21.99 -4.02
CA THR A 73 -1.24 -22.72 -3.75
C THR A 73 -1.40 -24.14 -4.26
N LEU A 74 -0.54 -24.52 -5.20
CA LEU A 74 -0.37 -25.89 -5.65
C LEU A 74 0.76 -26.53 -4.84
N THR A 75 0.46 -27.58 -4.08
CA THR A 75 1.46 -28.39 -3.38
C THR A 75 1.60 -29.73 -4.07
N THR A 76 2.83 -30.13 -4.35
CA THR A 76 3.17 -31.35 -5.07
C THR A 76 4.03 -32.31 -4.25
N SER A 77 4.22 -33.53 -4.72
CA SER A 77 5.24 -34.46 -4.20
C SER A 77 5.80 -35.26 -5.36
N ASN A 78 7.11 -35.47 -5.36
CA ASN A 78 7.85 -36.18 -6.41
C ASN A 78 7.72 -35.55 -7.81
N VAL A 79 7.30 -34.27 -7.89
CA VAL A 79 7.26 -33.51 -9.13
C VAL A 79 8.59 -32.74 -9.24
N PRO A 80 9.37 -32.90 -10.33
CA PRO A 80 10.62 -32.17 -10.51
C PRO A 80 10.44 -30.65 -10.51
N ASP A 81 11.46 -29.94 -10.02
CA ASP A 81 11.52 -28.48 -10.11
C ASP A 81 11.56 -28.03 -11.59
N GLY A 82 10.83 -26.96 -11.90
CA GLY A 82 10.66 -26.42 -13.24
C GLY A 82 9.58 -27.13 -14.07
N THR A 83 8.86 -28.11 -13.51
CA THR A 83 7.65 -28.64 -14.15
C THR A 83 6.56 -27.57 -14.13
N THR A 84 5.97 -27.28 -15.30
CA THR A 84 4.84 -26.36 -15.42
C THR A 84 3.53 -27.11 -15.47
N VAL A 85 2.52 -26.61 -14.77
CA VAL A 85 1.18 -27.18 -14.74
C VAL A 85 0.19 -26.14 -15.27
N PRO A 86 -0.29 -26.27 -16.51
CA PRO A 86 -1.26 -25.33 -17.07
C PRO A 86 -2.59 -25.45 -16.33
N PHE A 87 -3.39 -24.38 -16.34
CA PHE A 87 -4.74 -24.41 -15.76
C PHE A 87 -5.70 -23.48 -16.51
N THR A 88 -6.99 -23.60 -16.20
CA THR A 88 -8.04 -22.71 -16.69
C THR A 88 -8.74 -22.01 -15.53
N LEU A 89 -9.13 -20.76 -15.74
CA LEU A 89 -9.99 -20.00 -14.84
C LEU A 89 -11.47 -20.21 -15.21
N SER A 90 -12.35 -20.18 -14.21
CA SER A 90 -13.80 -20.28 -14.33
C SER A 90 -14.50 -19.53 -13.20
N GLY A 91 -15.80 -19.27 -13.32
CA GLY A 91 -16.62 -18.63 -12.29
C GLY A 91 -17.50 -17.53 -12.87
N SER A 92 -18.27 -16.84 -12.03
CA SER A 92 -19.01 -15.64 -12.44
C SER A 92 -18.11 -14.41 -12.61
N ALA A 93 -17.07 -14.29 -11.77
CA ALA A 93 -16.13 -13.17 -11.82
C ALA A 93 -15.30 -13.19 -13.12
N GLN A 94 -15.13 -12.02 -13.72
CA GLN A 94 -14.51 -11.77 -14.99
C GLN A 94 -13.09 -11.18 -14.84
N ALA A 95 -12.11 -11.89 -15.40
CA ALA A 95 -10.73 -11.41 -15.46
C ALA A 95 -10.62 -10.07 -16.20
N GLY A 96 -9.93 -9.12 -15.56
CA GLY A 96 -9.74 -7.75 -16.03
C GLY A 96 -10.84 -6.77 -15.62
N VAL A 97 -11.95 -7.25 -15.05
CA VAL A 97 -13.03 -6.44 -14.49
C VAL A 97 -13.06 -6.59 -12.97
N ASP A 98 -13.09 -7.83 -12.48
CA ASP A 98 -13.24 -8.13 -11.04
C ASP A 98 -11.92 -8.56 -10.41
N TYR A 99 -10.96 -9.05 -11.21
CA TYR A 99 -9.61 -9.38 -10.76
C TYR A 99 -8.55 -9.27 -11.86
N SER A 100 -7.29 -9.19 -11.47
CA SER A 100 -6.15 -9.04 -12.39
C SER A 100 -6.03 -10.18 -13.41
N ASN A 101 -5.89 -9.84 -14.69
CA ASN A 101 -5.66 -10.82 -15.77
C ASN A 101 -4.17 -11.16 -15.90
N ASN A 102 -3.72 -12.21 -15.18
CA ASN A 102 -2.31 -12.61 -15.15
C ASN A 102 -2.03 -13.74 -16.15
N THR A 103 -1.00 -13.58 -16.99
CA THR A 103 -0.57 -14.58 -17.98
C THR A 103 0.94 -14.87 -17.83
N PRO A 104 1.40 -16.10 -18.12
CA PRO A 104 0.64 -17.28 -18.55
C PRO A 104 -0.22 -17.92 -17.42
N LEU A 105 -1.22 -18.72 -17.80
CA LEU A 105 -2.08 -19.48 -16.87
C LEU A 105 -1.44 -20.84 -16.54
N GLU A 106 -0.33 -20.80 -15.81
CA GLU A 106 0.39 -22.00 -15.38
C GLU A 106 0.99 -21.83 -13.98
N PHE A 107 1.17 -22.94 -13.28
CA PHE A 107 2.00 -23.03 -12.08
C PHE A 107 3.41 -23.48 -12.46
N ASP A 108 4.45 -22.80 -11.99
CA ASP A 108 5.84 -23.26 -12.05
C ASP A 108 6.23 -23.90 -10.71
N VAL A 109 6.40 -25.23 -10.71
CA VAL A 109 6.69 -25.99 -9.49
C VAL A 109 8.15 -25.79 -9.08
N GLN A 110 8.35 -25.29 -7.86
CA GLN A 110 9.67 -25.15 -7.25
C GLN A 110 9.60 -25.63 -5.80
N ASN A 111 10.50 -26.52 -5.40
CA ASN A 111 10.56 -27.09 -4.06
C ASN A 111 9.20 -27.67 -3.62
N ASN A 112 8.55 -28.45 -4.48
CA ASN A 112 7.24 -29.06 -4.25
C ASN A 112 6.06 -28.07 -4.07
N THR A 113 6.19 -26.81 -4.48
CA THR A 113 5.11 -25.83 -4.37
C THR A 113 5.09 -24.84 -5.53
N ALA A 114 3.93 -24.25 -5.80
CA ALA A 114 3.76 -23.14 -6.73
C ALA A 114 2.58 -22.27 -6.27
N THR A 115 2.57 -20.99 -6.63
CA THR A 115 1.48 -20.06 -6.29
C THR A 115 1.02 -19.26 -7.49
N TYR A 116 -0.29 -19.02 -7.57
CA TYR A 116 -0.90 -18.09 -8.52
C TYR A 116 -1.69 -17.04 -7.73
N LEU A 117 -1.30 -15.78 -7.89
CA LEU A 117 -1.91 -14.64 -7.22
C LEU A 117 -2.76 -13.88 -8.24
N VAL A 118 -3.94 -13.45 -7.81
CA VAL A 118 -4.71 -12.39 -8.48
C VAL A 118 -5.04 -11.30 -7.47
N THR A 119 -5.07 -10.05 -7.93
CA THR A 119 -5.59 -8.93 -7.15
C THR A 119 -7.06 -8.76 -7.50
N VAL A 120 -7.93 -8.86 -6.51
CA VAL A 120 -9.37 -8.61 -6.68
C VAL A 120 -9.59 -7.10 -6.65
N PHE A 121 -10.30 -6.59 -7.64
CA PHE A 121 -10.59 -5.16 -7.76
C PHE A 121 -11.79 -4.81 -6.89
N ALA A 122 -11.74 -3.63 -6.28
CA ALA A 122 -12.90 -3.05 -5.61
C ALA A 122 -13.48 -1.98 -6.50
N ASP A 123 -14.80 -1.96 -6.60
CA ASP A 123 -15.54 -0.90 -7.25
C ASP A 123 -16.88 -0.63 -6.53
N ASN A 124 -17.70 0.19 -7.17
CA ASN A 124 -18.94 0.70 -6.59
C ASN A 124 -20.18 0.13 -7.31
N LEU A 125 -20.04 -0.95 -8.06
CA LEU A 125 -21.14 -1.65 -8.70
C LEU A 125 -21.63 -2.76 -7.76
N THR A 126 -22.90 -2.69 -7.37
CA THR A 126 -23.50 -3.79 -6.62
C THR A 126 -23.87 -4.92 -7.57
N GLU A 127 -22.95 -5.86 -7.68
CA GLU A 127 -23.04 -7.04 -8.54
C GLU A 127 -23.41 -8.29 -7.72
N GLY A 128 -23.28 -8.18 -6.39
CA GLY A 128 -23.47 -9.27 -5.45
C GLY A 128 -22.25 -10.19 -5.40
N GLN A 129 -22.36 -11.26 -4.64
CA GLN A 129 -21.25 -12.18 -4.42
C GLN A 129 -20.92 -12.98 -5.70
N GLU A 130 -19.64 -12.95 -6.10
CA GLU A 130 -19.14 -13.65 -7.28
C GLU A 130 -18.20 -14.81 -6.93
N ASP A 131 -17.95 -15.72 -7.88
CA ASP A 131 -17.02 -16.84 -7.72
C ASP A 131 -15.92 -16.86 -8.79
N VAL A 132 -14.75 -17.35 -8.38
CA VAL A 132 -13.60 -17.62 -9.26
C VAL A 132 -12.94 -18.94 -8.84
N GLY A 133 -12.55 -19.75 -9.82
CA GLY A 133 -11.92 -21.03 -9.60
C GLY A 133 -10.85 -21.37 -10.63
N ILE A 134 -9.92 -22.21 -10.20
CA ILE A 134 -8.84 -22.78 -11.02
C ILE A 134 -9.12 -24.27 -11.20
N THR A 135 -8.99 -24.76 -12.44
CA THR A 135 -8.93 -26.20 -12.75
C THR A 135 -7.61 -26.51 -13.45
N LEU A 136 -6.81 -27.40 -12.87
CA LEU A 136 -5.56 -27.84 -13.48
C LEU A 136 -5.83 -28.55 -14.82
N GLY A 137 -4.96 -28.34 -15.79
CA GLY A 137 -4.95 -29.10 -17.04
C GLY A 137 -4.72 -30.58 -16.76
N ALA A 138 -5.26 -31.46 -17.61
CA ALA A 138 -5.23 -32.91 -17.36
C ALA A 138 -3.82 -33.48 -17.18
N THR A 139 -2.80 -32.85 -17.77
CA THR A 139 -1.39 -33.23 -17.68
C THR A 139 -0.49 -32.02 -17.39
N ASP A 140 0.63 -32.27 -16.73
CA ASP A 140 1.74 -31.31 -16.58
C ASP A 140 2.61 -31.24 -17.86
N SER A 141 3.66 -30.42 -17.85
CA SER A 141 4.62 -30.31 -18.97
C SER A 141 5.48 -31.56 -19.20
N GLY A 142 5.55 -32.47 -18.22
CA GLY A 142 6.17 -33.79 -18.33
C GLY A 142 5.23 -34.88 -18.87
N GLY A 143 3.95 -34.56 -19.08
CA GLY A 143 2.92 -35.51 -19.52
C GLY A 143 2.28 -36.33 -18.40
N ASN A 144 2.59 -36.04 -17.13
CA ASN A 144 2.02 -36.75 -15.98
C ASN A 144 0.61 -36.24 -15.68
N ALA A 145 -0.28 -37.15 -15.28
CA ALA A 145 -1.65 -36.78 -14.95
C ALA A 145 -1.71 -35.95 -13.66
N THR A 146 -2.37 -34.79 -13.71
CA THR A 146 -2.61 -33.94 -12.53
C THR A 146 -3.90 -34.31 -11.79
N GLY A 147 -4.76 -35.10 -12.44
CA GLY A 147 -6.11 -35.41 -11.97
C GLY A 147 -7.17 -34.34 -12.29
N GLY A 148 -6.80 -33.24 -12.96
CA GLY A 148 -7.74 -32.16 -13.27
C GLY A 148 -8.33 -31.49 -12.02
N ILE A 149 -7.51 -31.36 -10.97
CA ILE A 149 -7.94 -30.85 -9.67
C ILE A 149 -8.47 -29.43 -9.82
N SER A 150 -9.63 -29.17 -9.23
CA SER A 150 -10.27 -27.86 -9.22
C SER A 150 -10.39 -27.28 -7.81
N SER A 151 -10.23 -25.97 -7.68
CA SER A 151 -10.44 -25.23 -6.45
C SER A 151 -11.09 -23.88 -6.76
N ALA A 152 -12.29 -23.66 -6.23
CA ALA A 152 -13.05 -22.43 -6.38
C ALA A 152 -13.21 -21.71 -5.03
N THR A 153 -13.44 -20.41 -5.11
CA THR A 153 -13.67 -19.52 -3.97
C THR A 153 -14.49 -18.32 -4.40
N THR A 154 -14.90 -17.56 -3.40
CA THR A 154 -15.78 -16.40 -3.54
C THR A 154 -15.02 -15.09 -3.43
N ILE A 155 -15.47 -14.12 -4.22
CA ILE A 155 -15.25 -12.68 -4.07
C ILE A 155 -16.52 -12.08 -3.45
N ASN A 156 -16.37 -11.44 -2.30
CA ASN A 156 -17.46 -10.74 -1.64
C ASN A 156 -17.47 -9.29 -2.12
N ASP A 157 -18.58 -8.91 -2.76
CA ASP A 157 -18.93 -7.53 -3.07
C ASP A 157 -18.97 -6.69 -1.78
N THR A 158 -18.22 -5.60 -1.79
CA THR A 158 -18.12 -4.65 -0.68
C THR A 158 -18.78 -3.31 -0.98
N SER A 159 -19.33 -3.14 -2.17
CA SER A 159 -20.10 -1.98 -2.54
C SER A 159 -21.35 -1.87 -1.66
N LEU A 160 -21.87 -0.65 -1.56
CA LEU A 160 -23.10 -0.37 -0.83
C LEU A 160 -24.25 -0.23 -1.81
N ASP A 161 -25.43 -0.73 -1.45
CA ASP A 161 -26.63 -0.48 -2.24
C ASP A 161 -27.03 1.02 -2.12
N PRO A 162 -27.30 1.70 -3.25
CA PRO A 162 -27.79 3.07 -3.21
C PRO A 162 -29.18 3.14 -2.59
N THR A 163 -29.36 4.04 -1.63
CA THR A 163 -30.64 4.28 -0.95
C THR A 163 -31.13 5.71 -1.15
N TYR A 164 -32.45 5.86 -1.26
CA TYR A 164 -33.10 7.14 -1.40
C TYR A 164 -34.48 7.13 -0.76
N THR A 165 -34.91 8.30 -0.31
CA THR A 165 -36.26 8.53 0.20
C THR A 165 -37.13 9.20 -0.86
N ILE A 166 -38.44 8.95 -0.76
CA ILE A 166 -39.43 9.56 -1.63
C ILE A 166 -40.31 10.51 -0.82
N GLU A 167 -40.33 11.76 -1.24
CA GLU A 167 -41.29 12.76 -0.74
C GLU A 167 -42.29 13.10 -1.84
N THR A 168 -43.59 13.05 -1.53
CA THR A 168 -44.64 13.42 -2.48
C THR A 168 -45.42 14.64 -2.03
N LEU A 169 -45.66 15.54 -2.98
CA LEU A 169 -46.54 16.69 -2.83
C LEU A 169 -47.67 16.61 -3.87
N PHE A 170 -48.90 16.64 -3.38
CA PHE A 170 -50.11 16.68 -4.19
C PHE A 170 -50.71 18.08 -4.11
N ASN A 171 -50.90 18.75 -5.24
CA ASN A 171 -51.52 20.08 -5.27
C ASN A 171 -52.80 20.06 -6.12
N HIS A 172 -53.95 20.25 -5.46
CA HIS A 172 -55.25 20.34 -6.11
C HIS A 172 -56.27 21.18 -5.30
N ASN A 173 -57.30 21.67 -5.97
CA ASN A 173 -58.21 22.70 -5.44
C ASN A 173 -59.58 22.16 -4.98
N ALA A 174 -59.80 20.84 -4.95
CA ALA A 174 -61.12 20.24 -4.67
C ALA A 174 -61.16 19.46 -3.33
N PRO A 175 -62.33 19.15 -2.75
CA PRO A 175 -62.42 18.70 -1.36
C PRO A 175 -62.32 17.18 -1.13
N THR A 176 -62.16 16.36 -2.18
CA THR A 176 -62.21 14.90 -2.06
C THR A 176 -61.24 14.20 -3.01
N THR A 177 -60.08 13.78 -2.54
CA THR A 177 -59.26 12.75 -3.21
C THR A 177 -58.51 11.90 -2.19
N ASN A 178 -58.62 10.58 -2.32
CA ASN A 178 -57.68 9.65 -1.70
C ASN A 178 -56.45 9.57 -2.62
N HIS A 179 -55.29 9.95 -2.10
CA HIS A 179 -54.00 9.74 -2.74
C HIS A 179 -53.31 8.59 -2.01
N GLU A 180 -53.05 7.49 -2.71
CA GLU A 180 -52.28 6.37 -2.18
C GLU A 180 -51.01 6.21 -3.00
N MET A 181 -49.88 6.19 -2.30
CA MET A 181 -48.61 5.70 -2.84
C MET A 181 -48.49 4.24 -2.41
N GLN A 182 -48.31 3.34 -3.38
CA GLN A 182 -48.09 1.94 -3.08
C GLN A 182 -46.68 1.53 -3.53
N THR A 183 -45.92 0.96 -2.60
CA THR A 183 -44.67 0.24 -2.86
C THR A 183 -44.97 -1.24 -3.07
N PRO A 184 -44.47 -1.88 -4.13
CA PRO A 184 -44.39 -3.35 -4.18
C PRO A 184 -43.56 -3.85 -2.97
N LEU A 185 -43.98 -4.94 -2.33
CA LEU A 185 -43.12 -5.64 -1.36
C LEU A 185 -41.99 -6.36 -2.14
N GLY A 186 -40.74 -5.97 -1.91
CA GLY A 186 -39.56 -6.68 -2.42
C GLY A 186 -38.29 -5.85 -2.34
N THR A 187 -37.24 -6.44 -1.75
CA THR A 187 -35.86 -5.95 -1.58
C THR A 187 -35.15 -5.71 -2.92
N ASP A 188 -34.50 -4.54 -3.02
CA ASP A 188 -33.47 -4.05 -3.95
C ASP A 188 -33.63 -4.13 -5.49
N VAL A 189 -33.05 -3.10 -6.11
CA VAL A 189 -33.00 -2.76 -7.54
C VAL A 189 -34.36 -2.72 -8.24
N GLY A 190 -35.12 -1.68 -7.90
CA GLY A 190 -36.13 -1.12 -8.77
C GLY A 190 -37.52 -1.04 -8.17
N THR A 191 -37.69 -0.09 -7.27
CA THR A 191 -38.96 0.15 -6.59
C THR A 191 -39.94 0.86 -7.52
N SER A 192 -40.80 0.10 -8.21
CA SER A 192 -41.90 0.69 -8.99
C SER A 192 -42.95 1.33 -8.08
N HIS A 193 -42.79 2.61 -7.75
CA HIS A 193 -43.81 3.36 -7.04
C HIS A 193 -44.98 3.67 -7.96
N THR A 194 -46.19 3.31 -7.56
CA THR A 194 -47.42 3.68 -8.27
C THR A 194 -48.13 4.79 -7.51
N ILE A 195 -48.40 5.89 -8.21
CA ILE A 195 -49.27 6.96 -7.71
C ILE A 195 -50.60 6.82 -8.43
N THR A 196 -51.70 6.64 -7.69
CA THR A 196 -53.07 6.55 -8.26
C THR A 196 -53.99 7.64 -7.73
N ASN A 197 -54.91 8.08 -8.59
CA ASN A 197 -56.00 8.97 -8.22
C ASN A 197 -57.34 8.32 -8.55
N SER A 198 -58.32 8.49 -7.67
CA SER A 198 -59.70 8.08 -7.90
C SER A 198 -60.67 9.23 -7.56
N GLY A 199 -61.81 9.28 -8.26
CA GLY A 199 -62.89 10.23 -7.95
C GLY A 199 -62.74 11.66 -8.51
N LEU A 200 -61.89 11.88 -9.52
CA LEU A 200 -61.71 13.20 -10.13
C LEU A 200 -62.89 13.60 -11.02
N ALA A 201 -63.39 14.83 -10.84
CA ALA A 201 -64.43 15.41 -11.68
C ALA A 201 -63.91 15.71 -13.10
N ALA A 202 -64.78 15.55 -14.10
CA ALA A 202 -64.44 15.86 -15.49
C ALA A 202 -64.03 17.34 -15.64
N GLY A 203 -62.92 17.60 -16.33
CA GLY A 203 -62.38 18.94 -16.53
C GLY A 203 -61.48 19.47 -15.39
N ALA A 204 -61.20 18.66 -14.37
CA ALA A 204 -60.27 19.03 -13.31
C ALA A 204 -58.81 19.15 -13.82
N THR A 205 -58.03 19.97 -13.11
CA THR A 205 -56.58 20.12 -13.27
C THR A 205 -55.90 19.73 -11.96
N MET A 206 -54.77 19.03 -12.03
CA MET A 206 -53.97 18.70 -10.85
C MET A 206 -52.50 18.52 -11.23
N SER A 207 -51.63 18.63 -10.23
CA SER A 207 -50.20 18.36 -10.37
C SER A 207 -49.74 17.38 -9.31
N HIS A 208 -48.95 16.39 -9.74
CA HIS A 208 -48.19 15.52 -8.85
C HIS A 208 -46.74 15.91 -8.89
N THR A 209 -46.14 16.11 -7.72
CA THR A 209 -44.70 16.30 -7.59
C THR A 209 -44.14 15.21 -6.70
N VAL A 210 -43.10 14.56 -7.17
CA VAL A 210 -42.29 13.58 -6.44
C VAL A 210 -40.88 14.14 -6.35
N PHE A 211 -40.32 14.12 -5.15
CA PHE A 211 -38.90 14.32 -4.93
C PHE A 211 -38.27 12.98 -4.61
N LEU A 212 -37.21 12.67 -5.35
CA LEU A 212 -36.25 11.64 -4.97
C LEU A 212 -35.14 12.35 -4.23
N VAL A 213 -34.88 11.94 -2.99
CA VAL A 213 -33.85 12.52 -2.14
C VAL A 213 -32.85 11.42 -1.81
N ALA A 214 -31.61 11.60 -2.27
CA ALA A 214 -30.53 10.67 -1.97
C ALA A 214 -30.25 10.66 -0.47
N ASP A 215 -30.03 9.47 0.08
CA ASP A 215 -29.60 9.35 1.48
C ASP A 215 -28.17 9.88 1.64
N ALA A 216 -27.78 10.17 2.88
CA ALA A 216 -26.48 10.77 3.16
C ALA A 216 -25.34 9.90 2.61
N GLY A 217 -24.41 10.52 1.87
CA GLY A 217 -23.30 9.83 1.21
C GLY A 217 -23.59 9.35 -0.21
N TRP A 218 -24.75 9.70 -0.78
CA TRP A 218 -25.14 9.33 -2.15
C TRP A 218 -25.52 10.53 -3.00
N GLU A 219 -25.25 10.45 -4.30
CA GLU A 219 -25.68 11.41 -5.31
C GLU A 219 -26.29 10.69 -6.51
N PHE A 220 -27.23 11.35 -7.19
CA PHE A 220 -27.88 10.82 -8.38
C PHE A 220 -27.01 10.99 -9.62
N ASP A 221 -26.83 9.91 -10.39
CA ASP A 221 -26.42 10.04 -11.79
C ASP A 221 -27.63 10.37 -12.65
N TYR A 222 -27.88 11.67 -12.80
CA TYR A 222 -29.00 12.16 -13.58
C TYR A 222 -28.88 11.80 -15.07
N SER A 223 -27.68 11.57 -15.59
CA SER A 223 -27.46 11.29 -17.01
C SER A 223 -27.90 9.88 -17.40
N SER A 224 -27.84 8.94 -16.45
CA SER A 224 -28.25 7.54 -16.62
C SER A 224 -29.64 7.25 -16.07
N LEU A 225 -30.33 8.26 -15.53
CA LEU A 225 -31.64 8.12 -14.90
C LEU A 225 -32.70 7.56 -15.88
N ASN A 226 -33.38 6.49 -15.48
CA ASN A 226 -34.42 5.84 -16.30
C ASN A 226 -35.79 5.88 -15.60
N ILE A 227 -36.68 6.76 -16.06
CA ILE A 227 -38.05 6.89 -15.55
C ILE A 227 -39.03 6.38 -16.61
N LEU A 228 -39.98 5.54 -16.20
CA LEU A 228 -40.96 4.95 -17.11
C LEU A 228 -42.34 5.56 -16.91
N LEU A 229 -42.97 5.99 -18.01
CA LEU A 229 -44.36 6.42 -18.03
C LEU A 229 -45.21 5.41 -18.80
N GLY A 230 -46.12 4.73 -18.10
CA GLY A 230 -46.94 3.69 -18.73
C GLY A 230 -46.11 2.52 -19.31
N GLY A 231 -44.92 2.27 -18.75
CA GLY A 231 -44.01 1.21 -19.20
C GLY A 231 -43.03 1.61 -20.31
N SER A 232 -43.00 2.88 -20.75
CA SER A 232 -42.02 3.38 -21.72
C SER A 232 -41.03 4.36 -21.08
N PRO A 233 -39.71 4.26 -21.35
CA PRO A 233 -38.72 5.24 -20.89
C PRO A 233 -39.04 6.66 -21.37
N ILE A 234 -38.81 7.64 -20.49
CA ILE A 234 -38.85 9.06 -20.86
C ILE A 234 -37.46 9.51 -21.32
N ASP A 235 -37.39 10.14 -22.49
CA ASP A 235 -36.22 10.93 -22.89
C ASP A 235 -36.16 12.21 -22.04
N LEU A 236 -35.12 12.34 -21.21
CA LEU A 236 -34.91 13.49 -20.33
C LEU A 236 -34.70 14.80 -21.11
N ALA A 237 -34.17 14.73 -22.34
CA ALA A 237 -33.98 15.90 -23.20
C ALA A 237 -35.27 16.29 -23.93
N ASN A 238 -36.19 15.34 -24.16
CA ASN A 238 -37.46 15.53 -24.88
C ASN A 238 -38.63 14.96 -24.10
N GLN A 239 -38.97 15.65 -23.01
CA GLN A 239 -39.97 15.18 -22.06
C GLN A 239 -41.40 15.30 -22.64
N PRO A 240 -42.30 14.31 -22.42
CA PRO A 240 -43.69 14.39 -22.83
C PRO A 240 -44.40 15.63 -22.28
N ALA A 241 -45.39 16.14 -23.02
CA ALA A 241 -46.20 17.28 -22.57
C ALA A 241 -46.85 17.00 -21.21
N GLY A 242 -46.73 17.95 -20.28
CA GLY A 242 -47.23 17.81 -18.91
C GLY A 242 -46.35 16.97 -17.99
N VAL A 243 -45.13 16.58 -18.40
CA VAL A 243 -44.12 15.97 -17.53
C VAL A 243 -42.91 16.91 -17.44
N THR A 244 -42.37 17.07 -16.23
CA THR A 244 -41.16 17.84 -15.96
C THR A 244 -40.28 17.08 -14.99
N ILE A 245 -39.16 16.57 -15.46
CA ILE A 245 -38.11 15.93 -14.66
C ILE A 245 -36.91 16.89 -14.66
N THR A 246 -36.45 17.25 -13.47
CA THR A 246 -35.33 18.18 -13.30
C THR A 246 -34.47 17.77 -12.11
N GLN A 247 -33.15 17.81 -12.30
CA GLN A 247 -32.20 17.73 -11.20
C GLN A 247 -32.21 19.07 -10.45
N GLN A 248 -32.66 19.06 -9.20
CA GLN A 248 -32.66 20.26 -8.34
C GLN A 248 -31.27 20.45 -7.70
N SER A 249 -30.64 19.34 -7.35
CA SER A 249 -29.25 19.24 -6.90
C SER A 249 -28.74 17.83 -7.18
N VAL A 250 -27.46 17.57 -6.93
CA VAL A 250 -26.87 16.22 -7.03
C VAL A 250 -27.56 15.21 -6.11
N THR A 251 -28.15 15.63 -5.00
CA THR A 251 -28.87 14.75 -4.07
C THR A 251 -30.40 14.81 -4.20
N GLN A 252 -30.94 15.59 -5.14
CA GLN A 252 -32.39 15.72 -5.29
C GLN A 252 -32.86 15.85 -6.73
N ILE A 253 -33.76 14.96 -7.14
CA ILE A 253 -34.47 15.02 -8.42
C ILE A 253 -35.94 15.37 -8.16
N ARG A 254 -36.47 16.33 -8.91
CA ARG A 254 -37.90 16.65 -8.94
C ARG A 254 -38.55 16.07 -10.19
N ILE A 255 -39.59 15.27 -9.99
CA ILE A 255 -40.44 14.73 -11.04
C ILE A 255 -41.83 15.32 -10.85
N GLN A 256 -42.29 16.09 -11.82
CA GLN A 256 -43.60 16.71 -11.82
C GLN A 256 -44.42 16.19 -13.00
N ARG A 257 -45.71 15.93 -12.76
CA ARG A 257 -46.67 15.61 -13.81
C ARG A 257 -47.95 16.41 -13.63
N ASP A 258 -48.23 17.24 -14.62
CA ASP A 258 -49.41 18.10 -14.70
C ASP A 258 -50.47 17.43 -15.58
N TYR A 259 -51.69 17.39 -15.06
CA TYR A 259 -52.85 16.89 -15.78
C TYR A 259 -53.85 18.02 -15.98
N VAL A 260 -54.28 18.21 -17.23
CA VAL A 260 -55.26 19.22 -17.62
C VAL A 260 -56.44 18.53 -18.31
N ASN A 261 -57.66 18.96 -18.03
CA ASN A 261 -58.89 18.43 -18.64
C ASN A 261 -59.08 16.91 -18.44
N ILE A 262 -58.94 16.44 -17.20
CA ILE A 262 -59.05 15.03 -16.86
C ILE A 262 -60.46 14.51 -17.21
N GLN A 263 -60.53 13.36 -17.89
CA GLN A 263 -61.78 12.61 -18.11
C GLN A 263 -62.18 11.91 -16.81
N ALA A 264 -63.47 11.83 -16.49
CA ALA A 264 -63.93 11.19 -15.25
C ALA A 264 -63.41 9.74 -15.13
N ASN A 265 -62.90 9.37 -13.94
CA ASN A 265 -62.31 8.05 -13.61
C ASN A 265 -61.00 7.68 -14.34
N ALA A 266 -60.19 8.64 -14.76
CA ALA A 266 -58.86 8.34 -15.30
C ALA A 266 -57.88 7.92 -14.19
N ASN A 267 -57.45 6.66 -14.22
CA ASN A 267 -56.27 6.21 -13.45
C ASN A 267 -55.02 6.60 -14.24
N SER A 268 -54.14 7.37 -13.61
CA SER A 268 -52.81 7.61 -14.14
C SER A 268 -51.79 6.93 -13.25
N THR A 269 -50.87 6.18 -13.87
CA THR A 269 -49.75 5.53 -13.18
C THR A 269 -48.46 6.15 -13.70
N MET A 270 -47.54 6.42 -12.80
CA MET A 270 -46.13 6.74 -13.09
C MET A 270 -45.33 5.69 -12.34
N ASN A 271 -44.37 5.03 -13.00
CA ASN A 271 -43.52 4.01 -12.39
C ASN A 271 -42.08 4.49 -12.43
N ILE A 272 -41.42 4.46 -11.28
CA ILE A 272 -39.99 4.77 -11.18
C ILE A 272 -39.30 3.40 -11.15
N SER A 273 -38.53 3.05 -12.18
CA SER A 273 -38.03 1.67 -12.29
C SER A 273 -36.65 1.50 -11.70
N THR A 274 -35.72 2.42 -11.94
CA THR A 274 -34.36 2.37 -11.37
C THR A 274 -33.84 3.79 -11.24
N VAL A 275 -33.14 4.05 -10.15
CA VAL A 275 -32.51 5.35 -9.90
C VAL A 275 -31.03 5.08 -9.72
N PRO A 276 -30.19 5.29 -10.76
CA PRO A 276 -28.76 5.10 -10.62
C PRO A 276 -28.19 6.18 -9.70
N MET A 277 -27.43 5.74 -8.71
CA MET A 277 -26.79 6.62 -7.74
C MET A 277 -25.36 6.14 -7.56
N LEU A 278 -24.48 7.08 -7.25
CA LEU A 278 -23.08 6.81 -6.95
C LEU A 278 -22.81 7.28 -5.53
N GLN A 279 -21.94 6.55 -4.84
CA GLN A 279 -21.48 6.94 -3.52
C GLN A 279 -20.62 8.21 -3.64
N VAL A 280 -20.70 9.08 -2.64
CA VAL A 280 -19.81 10.23 -2.47
C VAL A 280 -18.61 9.78 -1.66
N PHE A 281 -17.40 10.00 -2.17
CA PHE A 281 -16.17 9.77 -1.43
C PHE A 281 -16.00 10.87 -0.37
N ASP A 282 -15.74 10.48 0.87
CA ASP A 282 -15.39 11.40 1.95
C ASP A 282 -14.37 10.78 2.91
N CYS A 283 -13.97 11.53 3.94
CA CYS A 283 -13.01 11.05 4.94
C CYS A 283 -13.53 9.95 5.88
N ASN A 284 -14.81 9.59 5.79
CA ASN A 284 -15.42 8.50 6.53
C ASN A 284 -15.59 7.24 5.68
N TYR A 285 -15.16 7.26 4.42
CA TYR A 285 -15.17 6.09 3.54
C TYR A 285 -14.43 4.92 4.20
N ALA A 286 -15.11 3.77 4.34
CA ALA A 286 -14.61 2.65 5.13
C ALA A 286 -13.30 2.04 4.57
N GLY A 287 -13.10 2.13 3.25
CA GLY A 287 -11.89 1.68 2.56
C GLY A 287 -10.70 2.65 2.64
N LEU A 288 -10.88 3.86 3.18
CA LEU A 288 -9.81 4.84 3.31
C LEU A 288 -8.93 4.53 4.53
N THR A 289 -7.64 4.34 4.28
CA THR A 289 -6.62 4.19 5.31
C THR A 289 -5.55 5.26 5.14
N ILE A 290 -5.32 6.06 6.18
CA ILE A 290 -4.23 7.05 6.24
C ILE A 290 -3.34 6.70 7.42
N ASN A 291 -2.07 6.38 7.14
CA ASN A 291 -1.08 6.08 8.17
C ASN A 291 -0.01 7.16 8.20
N ILE A 292 0.26 7.71 9.38
CA ILE A 292 1.39 8.61 9.62
C ILE A 292 2.30 7.93 10.64
N SER A 293 3.55 7.70 10.27
CA SER A 293 4.55 7.13 11.20
C SER A 293 4.99 8.16 12.24
N ASN A 294 5.63 7.70 13.32
CA ASN A 294 6.30 8.64 14.23
C ASN A 294 7.64 9.06 13.63
N GLY A 295 8.08 10.28 13.91
CA GLY A 295 9.38 10.75 13.45
C GLY A 295 9.93 11.89 14.30
N ASN A 296 11.08 12.42 13.88
CA ASN A 296 11.74 13.51 14.59
C ASN A 296 11.27 14.86 14.07
N VAL A 297 11.07 15.81 14.99
CA VAL A 297 10.66 17.18 14.66
C VAL A 297 11.61 17.79 13.63
N GLY A 298 11.05 18.39 12.58
CA GLY A 298 11.81 18.99 11.48
C GLY A 298 12.00 18.08 10.26
N ASN A 299 11.98 16.75 10.43
CA ASN A 299 12.07 15.81 9.32
C ASN A 299 10.78 15.81 8.50
N ALA A 300 10.88 15.46 7.21
CA ALA A 300 9.71 15.21 6.37
C ALA A 300 8.81 14.13 6.99
N VAL A 301 7.50 14.36 6.97
CA VAL A 301 6.52 13.38 7.47
C VAL A 301 6.52 12.17 6.57
N ASN A 302 6.63 10.98 7.16
CA ASN A 302 6.53 9.72 6.42
C ASN A 302 5.12 9.13 6.65
N TYR A 303 4.36 9.07 5.56
CA TYR A 303 2.95 8.73 5.56
C TYR A 303 2.59 7.87 4.33
N SER A 304 1.48 7.14 4.44
CA SER A 304 0.87 6.42 3.33
C SER A 304 -0.64 6.64 3.33
N VAL A 305 -1.21 6.70 2.12
CA VAL A 305 -2.65 6.76 1.88
C VAL A 305 -3.02 5.58 1.00
N SER A 306 -4.00 4.80 1.44
CA SER A 306 -4.56 3.70 0.69
C SER A 306 -6.07 3.78 0.65
N ILE A 307 -6.64 3.46 -0.50
CA ILE A 307 -8.07 3.33 -0.73
C ILE A 307 -8.29 1.91 -1.25
N ASP A 308 -9.06 1.11 -0.52
CA ASP A 308 -9.36 -0.29 -0.84
C ASP A 308 -8.10 -1.13 -1.09
N GLY A 309 -7.07 -0.91 -0.26
CA GLY A 309 -5.79 -1.62 -0.35
C GLY A 309 -4.83 -1.12 -1.42
N ASN A 310 -5.27 -0.22 -2.31
CA ASN A 310 -4.44 0.38 -3.36
C ASN A 310 -3.86 1.72 -2.92
N ALA A 311 -2.67 2.08 -3.41
CA ALA A 311 -2.05 3.36 -3.09
C ALA A 311 -2.80 4.52 -3.77
N ALA A 312 -3.15 5.56 -3.01
CA ALA A 312 -3.82 6.74 -3.56
C ALA A 312 -2.88 7.58 -4.43
N ALA A 313 -3.43 8.25 -5.44
CA ALA A 313 -2.68 9.10 -6.36
C ALA A 313 -2.57 10.55 -5.85
N ASN A 314 -1.52 11.25 -6.30
CA ASN A 314 -1.27 12.68 -6.05
C ASN A 314 -1.39 13.09 -4.58
N THR A 315 -0.80 12.30 -3.69
CA THR A 315 -0.84 12.52 -2.25
C THR A 315 0.06 13.70 -1.84
N SER A 316 -0.42 14.50 -0.89
CA SER A 316 0.35 15.55 -0.23
C SER A 316 -0.07 15.67 1.24
N ILE A 317 0.82 16.22 2.07
CA ILE A 317 0.59 16.37 3.50
C ILE A 317 1.02 17.76 3.98
N SER A 318 0.24 18.34 4.89
CA SER A 318 0.52 19.64 5.49
C SER A 318 0.24 19.63 7.00
N PRO A 319 1.19 20.08 7.84
CA PRO A 319 2.56 20.50 7.52
C PRO A 319 3.41 19.37 6.92
N ALA A 320 4.39 19.71 6.07
CA ALA A 320 5.25 18.72 5.41
C ALA A 320 6.30 18.08 6.36
N THR A 321 6.47 18.61 7.58
CA THR A 321 7.45 18.13 8.56
C THR A 321 6.83 17.80 9.92
N TYR A 322 7.47 16.90 10.67
CA TYR A 322 7.02 16.55 12.02
C TYR A 322 7.03 17.77 12.95
N GLN A 323 5.92 17.94 13.67
CA GLN A 323 5.74 18.97 14.67
C GLN A 323 5.91 18.36 16.07
N ASN A 324 6.30 19.15 17.06
CA ASN A 324 6.56 18.63 18.40
C ASN A 324 5.27 18.07 19.05
N GLY A 325 5.31 16.82 19.48
CA GLY A 325 4.18 16.12 20.10
C GLY A 325 3.19 15.56 19.07
N THR A 326 1.99 15.22 19.53
CA THR A 326 0.90 14.73 18.68
C THR A 326 0.26 15.88 17.91
N THR A 327 0.27 15.80 16.58
CA THR A 327 -0.25 16.85 15.69
C THR A 327 -1.18 16.24 14.63
N ASN A 328 -2.25 16.96 14.30
CA ASN A 328 -3.12 16.61 13.17
C ASN A 328 -2.56 17.19 11.88
N TYR A 329 -2.42 16.35 10.88
CA TYR A 329 -1.97 16.67 9.54
C TYR A 329 -3.14 16.61 8.58
N ASN A 330 -3.20 17.57 7.66
CA ASN A 330 -4.11 17.54 6.53
C ASN A 330 -3.43 16.76 5.41
N VAL A 331 -4.04 15.65 5.00
CA VAL A 331 -3.56 14.78 3.93
C VAL A 331 -4.52 14.90 2.76
N THR A 332 -4.00 15.37 1.63
CA THR A 332 -4.78 15.59 0.40
C THR A 332 -4.40 14.54 -0.63
N PHE A 333 -5.38 13.97 -1.34
CA PHE A 333 -5.18 12.94 -2.35
C PHE A 333 -6.34 12.94 -3.37
N ASP A 334 -6.13 12.33 -4.53
CA ASP A 334 -7.16 12.26 -5.57
C ASP A 334 -8.27 11.27 -5.20
N ILE A 335 -9.51 11.65 -5.45
CA ILE A 335 -10.69 10.78 -5.35
C ILE A 335 -10.63 9.76 -6.51
N PRO A 336 -10.75 8.44 -6.24
CA PRO A 336 -10.78 7.43 -7.29
C PRO A 336 -11.95 7.61 -8.27
N ALA A 337 -11.84 7.00 -9.46
CA ALA A 337 -12.98 6.87 -10.35
C ALA A 337 -14.06 5.98 -9.72
N GLY A 338 -15.33 6.17 -10.11
CA GLY A 338 -16.47 5.40 -9.61
C GLY A 338 -17.26 6.07 -8.49
N PHE A 339 -16.78 7.19 -7.94
CA PHE A 339 -17.54 8.03 -7.01
C PHE A 339 -18.27 9.16 -7.74
N ALA A 340 -19.32 9.69 -7.10
CA ALA A 340 -20.10 10.80 -7.66
C ALA A 340 -19.29 12.10 -7.75
N ASN A 341 -18.43 12.32 -6.76
CA ASN A 341 -17.50 13.43 -6.72
C ASN A 341 -16.15 13.06 -7.34
N SER A 342 -15.43 14.08 -7.81
CA SER A 342 -14.11 13.94 -8.44
C SER A 342 -13.20 15.08 -8.02
N GLY A 343 -11.89 14.94 -8.26
CA GLY A 343 -10.88 15.91 -7.84
C GLY A 343 -10.11 15.41 -6.63
N GLN A 344 -9.89 16.27 -5.65
CA GLN A 344 -9.09 15.95 -4.46
C GLN A 344 -9.93 16.03 -3.20
N GLU A 345 -9.68 15.11 -2.28
CA GLU A 345 -10.25 15.11 -0.93
C GLU A 345 -9.14 15.39 0.09
N THR A 346 -9.47 16.04 1.20
CA THR A 346 -8.51 16.36 2.26
C THR A 346 -8.98 15.87 3.62
N CYS A 347 -8.25 14.90 4.17
CA CYS A 347 -8.60 14.23 5.43
C CYS A 347 -7.56 14.47 6.51
N GLN A 348 -7.98 14.38 7.77
CA GLN A 348 -7.08 14.56 8.91
C GLN A 348 -6.58 13.23 9.45
N ALA A 349 -5.28 13.15 9.70
CA ALA A 349 -4.66 12.05 10.43
C ALA A 349 -3.63 12.59 11.43
N SER A 350 -3.46 11.90 12.55
CA SER A 350 -2.52 12.33 13.60
C SER A 350 -1.17 11.62 13.47
N GLY A 351 -0.09 12.36 13.68
CA GLY A 351 1.28 11.83 13.80
C GLY A 351 1.99 12.39 15.03
N VAL A 352 3.06 11.74 15.48
CA VAL A 352 3.86 12.19 16.63
C VAL A 352 5.27 12.57 16.19
N GLY A 353 5.65 13.82 16.48
CA GLY A 353 7.03 14.28 16.36
C GLY A 353 7.75 14.26 17.71
N THR A 354 8.90 13.60 17.78
CA THR A 354 9.79 13.61 18.96
C THR A 354 10.94 14.58 18.75
N LEU A 355 11.20 15.42 19.76
CA LEU A 355 12.41 16.25 19.75
C LEU A 355 13.66 15.36 19.81
N PRO A 356 14.75 15.74 19.14
CA PRO A 356 16.03 15.08 19.30
C PRO A 356 16.51 15.13 20.76
N THR A 357 17.11 14.04 21.25
CA THR A 357 17.65 13.97 22.62
C THR A 357 19.15 14.27 22.68
N GLN A 358 19.84 14.28 21.54
CA GLN A 358 21.26 14.56 21.45
C GLN A 358 21.53 16.07 21.46
N SER A 359 22.61 16.47 22.12
CA SER A 359 23.12 17.84 22.00
C SER A 359 23.88 18.03 20.69
N MET A 360 23.72 19.21 20.10
CA MET A 360 24.62 19.74 19.07
C MET A 360 25.75 20.54 19.70
N TYR A 361 26.82 20.75 18.95
CA TYR A 361 28.01 21.45 19.41
C TYR A 361 28.49 22.47 18.37
N TRP A 362 29.20 23.51 18.79
CA TRP A 362 29.87 24.43 17.89
C TRP A 362 31.29 24.70 18.36
N ILE A 363 32.24 24.72 17.42
CA ILE A 363 33.66 24.71 17.75
C ILE A 363 34.43 25.63 16.79
N HIS A 364 35.43 26.32 17.33
CA HIS A 364 36.41 27.06 16.55
C HIS A 364 37.78 26.38 16.64
N TRP A 365 38.23 25.74 15.56
CA TRP A 365 39.48 24.97 15.57
C TRP A 365 40.14 24.88 14.17
N GLY A 366 41.41 24.51 14.11
CA GLY A 366 42.21 24.35 12.91
C GLY A 366 43.64 23.89 13.25
N ASN A 367 44.46 23.67 12.22
CA ASN A 367 45.84 23.22 12.38
C ASN A 367 46.82 24.42 12.43
N GLY A 368 47.82 24.34 13.32
CA GLY A 368 48.84 25.38 13.58
C GLY A 368 48.56 26.28 14.79
N ALA A 369 49.44 27.27 15.01
CA ALA A 369 49.24 28.28 16.05
C ALA A 369 48.13 29.26 15.65
N PHE A 370 47.32 29.68 16.63
CA PHE A 370 46.24 30.65 16.40
C PHE A 370 46.79 31.99 15.85
N PRO A 371 46.17 32.60 14.82
CA PRO A 371 44.99 32.14 14.06
C PRO A 371 45.32 30.97 13.12
N TYR A 372 44.46 29.94 13.13
CA TYR A 372 44.71 28.67 12.43
C TYR A 372 44.90 28.85 10.92
N ALA A 373 45.98 28.29 10.38
CA ALA A 373 46.37 28.45 8.98
C ALA A 373 45.81 27.37 8.04
N GLN A 374 45.27 26.28 8.60
CA GLN A 374 44.69 25.15 7.88
C GLN A 374 43.40 24.68 8.56
N ASP A 375 42.40 24.32 7.75
CA ASP A 375 41.15 23.73 8.22
C ASP A 375 41.30 22.23 8.55
N LEU A 376 40.21 21.62 9.03
CA LEU A 376 40.18 20.25 9.54
C LEU A 376 39.48 19.25 8.61
N GLU A 377 39.06 19.65 7.40
CA GLU A 377 38.31 18.78 6.48
C GLU A 377 39.24 17.91 5.60
N GLY A 378 40.32 17.41 6.18
CA GLY A 378 41.30 16.53 5.52
C GLY A 378 41.37 15.14 6.14
N SER A 379 42.06 14.21 5.48
CA SER A 379 42.56 13.01 6.15
C SER A 379 43.81 13.40 6.93
N GLY A 380 43.74 13.25 8.26
CA GLY A 380 44.85 13.51 9.17
C GLY A 380 46.13 12.75 8.81
N PRO A 381 47.22 13.08 9.50
CA PRO A 381 47.19 13.10 10.95
C PRO A 381 46.75 14.40 11.62
N PHE A 382 45.88 14.26 12.61
CA PHE A 382 45.45 15.33 13.50
C PHE A 382 46.19 15.25 14.84
N TYR A 383 46.70 16.39 15.29
CA TYR A 383 47.42 16.54 16.55
C TYR A 383 46.62 17.44 17.49
N TYR A 384 46.59 17.11 18.77
CA TYR A 384 45.97 17.94 19.78
C TYR A 384 46.80 18.01 21.06
N GLU A 385 46.81 19.17 21.71
CA GLU A 385 47.42 19.39 23.01
C GLU A 385 46.34 19.80 24.01
N ALA A 386 46.08 18.96 25.00
CA ALA A 386 45.24 19.32 26.15
C ALA A 386 45.95 20.36 27.04
N ASN A 387 45.17 21.09 27.84
CA ASN A 387 45.68 22.15 28.71
C ASN A 387 46.81 21.65 29.63
N GLY A 388 47.99 22.25 29.50
CA GLY A 388 49.12 22.06 30.42
C GLY A 388 50.35 21.33 29.86
N GLY A 389 50.36 20.89 28.60
CA GLY A 389 51.55 20.27 27.98
C GLY A 389 52.02 18.98 28.67
N VAL A 390 51.22 18.41 29.56
CA VAL A 390 51.44 17.10 30.19
C VAL A 390 50.34 16.18 29.70
N GLY A 391 50.77 15.09 29.05
CA GLY A 391 49.89 14.08 28.47
C GLY A 391 48.78 13.65 29.42
N GLY A 392 47.55 14.07 29.10
CA GLY A 392 46.39 13.22 29.34
C GLY A 392 46.45 11.99 28.44
N PRO A 393 45.65 10.95 28.70
CA PRO A 393 45.68 9.73 27.89
C PRO A 393 45.30 10.09 26.44
N GLY A 394 46.28 10.05 25.52
CA GLY A 394 46.05 10.35 24.09
C GLY A 394 46.96 11.36 23.40
N VAL A 395 48.15 11.71 23.93
CA VAL A 395 49.19 12.36 23.10
C VAL A 395 49.56 11.40 21.96
N GLY A 396 48.97 11.63 20.79
CA GLY A 396 48.96 10.67 19.70
C GLY A 396 48.43 11.28 18.41
N GLU A 397 48.84 10.65 17.32
CA GLU A 397 48.46 10.95 15.96
C GLU A 397 47.11 10.28 15.67
N GLU A 398 46.04 11.05 15.50
CA GLU A 398 44.73 10.49 15.13
C GLU A 398 44.51 10.58 13.62
N SER A 399 44.05 9.49 13.02
CA SER A 399 43.79 9.40 11.58
C SER A 399 42.51 10.13 11.15
N SER A 400 41.65 10.49 12.12
CA SER A 400 40.41 11.22 11.89
C SER A 400 40.07 12.15 13.07
N ILE A 401 39.17 13.11 12.85
CA ILE A 401 38.77 14.08 13.88
C ILE A 401 37.81 13.50 14.94
N GLN A 402 37.16 12.36 14.64
CA GLN A 402 36.10 11.80 15.47
C GLN A 402 36.55 11.42 16.90
N PRO A 403 37.68 10.70 17.12
CA PRO A 403 38.16 10.39 18.47
C PRO A 403 38.46 11.65 19.28
N ILE A 404 38.88 12.73 18.61
CA ILE A 404 39.21 13.99 19.26
C ILE A 404 37.94 14.71 19.73
N LEU A 405 36.94 14.84 18.85
CA LEU A 405 35.63 15.41 19.21
C LEU A 405 34.97 14.63 20.35
N GLN A 406 35.07 13.31 20.33
CA GLN A 406 34.56 12.46 21.41
C GLN A 406 35.26 12.78 22.74
N ASN A 407 36.58 12.88 22.74
CA ASN A 407 37.34 13.23 23.93
C ASN A 407 37.00 14.64 24.46
N MET A 408 36.79 15.61 23.57
CA MET A 408 36.37 16.98 23.91
C MET A 408 35.01 16.99 24.63
N ILE A 409 34.06 16.21 24.12
CA ILE A 409 32.73 16.08 24.71
C ILE A 409 32.80 15.41 26.10
N ASP A 410 33.61 14.36 26.23
CA ASP A 410 33.74 13.60 27.48
C ASP A 410 34.56 14.34 28.55
N ASN A 411 35.49 15.22 28.14
CA ASN A 411 36.45 15.89 29.02
C ASN A 411 36.56 17.41 28.76
N PRO A 412 35.46 18.18 28.77
CA PRO A 412 35.43 19.56 28.29
C PRO A 412 36.40 20.50 29.02
N SER A 413 36.69 20.25 30.31
CA SER A 413 37.64 21.06 31.09
C SER A 413 39.11 20.91 30.67
N GLN A 414 39.45 19.90 29.86
CA GLN A 414 40.81 19.64 29.39
C GLN A 414 41.16 20.41 28.11
N TRP A 415 40.18 21.08 27.50
CA TRP A 415 40.29 21.72 26.20
C TRP A 415 40.08 23.23 26.32
N THR A 416 40.98 24.03 25.73
CA THR A 416 40.86 25.50 25.72
C THR A 416 39.89 26.01 24.66
N VAL A 417 39.68 25.21 23.62
CA VAL A 417 38.85 25.53 22.44
C VAL A 417 37.41 25.05 22.55
N PHE A 418 37.08 24.27 23.59
CA PHE A 418 35.73 23.76 23.84
C PHE A 418 35.24 24.31 25.18
N VAL A 419 34.34 25.29 25.15
CA VAL A 419 33.84 25.89 26.40
C VAL A 419 32.68 25.03 26.92
N PRO A 420 32.67 24.61 28.20
CA PRO A 420 31.50 23.98 28.80
C PRO A 420 30.29 24.92 28.67
N GLY A 421 29.32 24.56 27.82
CA GLY A 421 28.18 25.42 27.46
C GLY A 421 28.02 25.66 25.95
N ASP A 422 28.99 25.26 25.13
CA ASP A 422 28.91 25.29 23.66
C ASP A 422 28.05 24.14 23.10
N SER A 423 26.89 23.91 23.71
CA SER A 423 25.93 22.92 23.25
C SER A 423 24.49 23.40 23.37
N GLN A 424 23.65 22.95 22.43
CA GLN A 424 22.21 23.22 22.41
C GLN A 424 21.45 21.93 22.11
N THR A 425 20.17 21.90 22.45
CA THR A 425 19.27 20.77 22.18
C THR A 425 18.20 21.12 21.14
N THR A 426 18.37 22.24 20.42
CA THR A 426 17.43 22.76 19.43
C THR A 426 18.17 23.34 18.24
N MET A 427 17.52 23.35 17.07
CA MET A 427 17.96 24.07 15.86
C MET A 427 16.71 24.69 15.21
N GLN A 428 16.16 25.70 15.85
CA GLN A 428 14.98 26.44 15.41
C GLN A 428 15.37 27.79 14.83
N VAL A 429 14.51 28.35 13.97
CA VAL A 429 14.72 29.69 13.41
C VAL A 429 14.86 30.69 14.56
N GLY A 430 16.01 31.36 14.64
CA GLY A 430 16.38 32.27 15.72
C GLY A 430 17.51 31.75 16.61
N ASP A 431 17.74 30.43 16.67
CA ASP A 431 18.81 29.81 17.47
C ASP A 431 20.17 30.36 17.03
N SER A 432 21.00 30.73 18.01
CA SER A 432 22.25 31.46 17.78
C SER A 432 23.45 30.77 18.43
N PHE A 433 24.58 30.83 17.74
CA PHE A 433 25.85 30.19 18.09
C PHE A 433 26.93 31.28 18.13
N SER A 434 27.67 31.36 19.23
CA SER A 434 28.72 32.37 19.42
C SER A 434 30.09 31.73 19.34
N PHE A 435 30.94 32.28 18.46
CA PHE A 435 32.31 31.83 18.26
C PHE A 435 33.33 32.91 18.68
N PRO A 436 34.52 32.53 19.14
CA PRO A 436 35.60 33.47 19.47
C PRO A 436 35.98 34.40 18.31
N THR A 437 36.55 35.56 18.64
CA THR A 437 37.05 36.53 17.66
C THR A 437 38.24 35.98 16.87
N ALA A 438 38.27 36.19 15.55
CA ALA A 438 39.43 35.91 14.70
C ALA A 438 39.86 37.17 13.92
N THR A 439 41.09 37.63 14.16
CA THR A 439 41.67 38.82 13.52
C THR A 439 42.09 38.60 12.05
N ALA A 440 41.94 37.37 11.55
CA ALA A 440 42.12 36.95 10.17
C ALA A 440 40.94 36.04 9.76
N GLY A 441 40.79 35.75 8.45
CA GLY A 441 39.77 34.78 8.00
C GLY A 441 39.91 33.44 8.72
N SER A 442 38.79 32.84 9.11
CA SER A 442 38.79 31.65 9.98
C SER A 442 37.69 30.65 9.65
N PHE A 443 37.82 29.45 10.22
CA PHE A 443 36.94 28.30 10.00
C PHE A 443 36.19 27.97 11.30
N TYR A 444 34.86 27.91 11.23
CA TYR A 444 34.01 27.56 12.36
C TYR A 444 33.19 26.33 12.01
N TYR A 445 32.86 25.51 13.01
CA TYR A 445 32.16 24.25 12.76
C TYR A 445 30.90 24.15 13.61
N LEU A 446 29.80 23.76 12.97
CA LEU A 446 28.58 23.31 13.64
C LEU A 446 28.52 21.78 13.53
N VAL A 447 28.45 21.09 14.66
CA VAL A 447 28.38 19.63 14.74
C VAL A 447 26.97 19.26 15.16
N ILE A 448 26.15 18.83 14.20
CA ILE A 448 24.71 18.69 14.34
C ILE A 448 24.34 17.21 14.29
N PRO A 449 23.62 16.66 15.28
CA PRO A 449 23.14 15.28 15.21
C PRO A 449 22.22 15.11 14.02
N ASP A 450 22.39 14.04 13.25
CA ASP A 450 21.54 13.77 12.08
C ASP A 450 20.07 13.56 12.47
N SER A 451 19.82 13.24 13.75
CA SER A 451 18.48 13.11 14.34
C SER A 451 17.67 14.41 14.33
N TYR A 452 18.30 15.57 14.12
CA TYR A 452 17.61 16.87 13.96
C TYR A 452 16.96 17.03 12.58
N GLY A 453 17.37 16.20 11.61
CA GLY A 453 16.95 16.21 10.20
C GLY A 453 16.76 17.59 9.60
N ILE A 454 17.69 18.49 9.92
CA ILE A 454 17.81 19.77 9.25
C ILE A 454 18.19 19.55 7.77
N PRO A 455 17.76 20.43 6.86
CA PRO A 455 18.19 20.39 5.47
C PRO A 455 19.71 20.53 5.35
N ASP A 456 20.28 20.02 4.27
CA ASP A 456 21.71 20.10 4.00
C ASP A 456 22.18 21.56 3.90
N LEU A 457 22.84 22.06 4.95
CA LEU A 457 23.26 23.46 5.05
C LEU A 457 24.29 23.88 3.99
N THR A 458 24.90 22.93 3.27
CA THR A 458 25.76 23.25 2.11
C THR A 458 24.96 23.60 0.85
N GLN A 459 23.66 23.29 0.83
CA GLN A 459 22.77 23.51 -0.32
C GLN A 459 21.68 24.54 -0.03
N VAL A 460 21.44 24.87 1.24
CA VAL A 460 20.43 25.86 1.64
C VAL A 460 21.06 27.03 2.39
N ASN A 461 20.59 28.23 2.08
CA ASN A 461 21.04 29.47 2.72
C ASN A 461 20.29 29.66 4.04
N LYS A 462 20.77 29.00 5.10
CA LYS A 462 20.09 28.92 6.41
C LYS A 462 20.93 29.40 7.58
N ILE A 463 22.14 29.90 7.34
CA ILE A 463 23.03 30.44 8.38
C ILE A 463 23.31 31.92 8.11
N SER A 464 22.89 32.79 9.04
CA SER A 464 23.20 34.21 9.02
C SER A 464 24.40 34.50 9.91
N GLU A 465 25.44 35.14 9.37
CA GLU A 465 26.61 35.58 10.14
C GLU A 465 26.45 37.05 10.56
N ASN A 466 26.53 37.32 11.87
CA ASN A 466 26.44 38.66 12.47
C ASN A 466 25.20 39.47 12.01
N GLY A 467 24.07 38.79 11.75
CA GLY A 467 22.84 39.42 11.26
C GLY A 467 22.86 39.80 9.77
N GLY A 468 23.86 39.32 9.02
CA GLY A 468 23.94 39.47 7.57
C GLY A 468 22.95 38.58 6.80
N PRO A 469 22.93 38.64 5.46
CA PRO A 469 22.11 37.74 4.65
C PRO A 469 22.49 36.28 4.90
N ALA A 470 21.49 35.39 4.86
CA ALA A 470 21.71 33.96 5.04
C ALA A 470 22.61 33.40 3.93
N GLY A 471 23.59 32.59 4.30
CA GLY A 471 24.48 31.85 3.41
C GLY A 471 24.42 30.34 3.67
N ALA A 472 25.04 29.59 2.77
CA ALA A 472 25.27 28.16 2.90
C ALA A 472 26.60 27.88 3.63
N ALA A 473 26.68 26.74 4.31
CA ALA A 473 27.94 26.20 4.82
C ALA A 473 28.89 25.90 3.65
N ALA A 474 30.18 26.11 3.85
CA ALA A 474 31.21 25.91 2.82
C ALA A 474 31.36 24.44 2.42
N SER A 475 31.18 23.53 3.38
CA SER A 475 31.40 22.09 3.23
C SER A 475 30.86 21.34 4.45
N LYS A 476 30.85 20.01 4.36
CA LYS A 476 30.37 19.12 5.42
C LYS A 476 31.18 17.83 5.54
N LEU A 477 31.17 17.24 6.73
CA LEU A 477 31.79 15.95 7.05
C LEU A 477 30.85 15.10 7.91
N SER A 478 30.67 13.83 7.57
CA SER A 478 29.91 12.86 8.38
C SER A 478 30.78 12.27 9.49
N LEU A 479 30.22 12.14 10.68
CA LEU A 479 30.90 11.73 11.92
C LEU A 479 30.00 10.80 12.76
N THR A 480 30.59 10.08 13.70
CA THR A 480 29.84 9.34 14.74
C THR A 480 30.31 9.73 16.14
N LEU A 481 29.43 10.25 16.98
CA LEU A 481 29.73 10.65 18.36
C LEU A 481 28.82 9.90 19.33
N ASN A 482 29.41 9.24 20.33
CA ASN A 482 28.71 8.37 21.29
C ASN A 482 27.80 7.33 20.60
N GLY A 483 28.23 6.81 19.45
CA GLY A 483 27.48 5.86 18.64
C GLY A 483 26.32 6.44 17.83
N ASN A 484 26.11 7.76 17.86
CA ASN A 484 25.07 8.44 17.08
C ASN A 484 25.68 9.15 15.86
N PRO A 485 24.96 9.20 14.72
CA PRO A 485 25.41 9.89 13.53
C PRO A 485 25.28 11.42 13.67
N TYR A 486 26.31 12.13 13.21
CA TYR A 486 26.39 13.58 13.20
C TYR A 486 26.92 14.08 11.85
N THR A 487 26.50 15.29 11.47
CA THR A 487 27.07 16.03 10.36
C THR A 487 27.74 17.30 10.88
N MET A 488 29.03 17.45 10.59
CA MET A 488 29.78 18.67 10.87
C MET A 488 29.78 19.57 9.64
N TYR A 489 29.32 20.81 9.80
CA TYR A 489 29.28 21.83 8.76
C TYR A 489 30.34 22.89 9.01
N LYS A 490 31.13 23.21 7.99
CA LYS A 490 32.13 24.28 8.04
C LYS A 490 31.54 25.61 7.58
N LEU A 491 31.73 26.63 8.41
CA LEU A 491 31.41 28.02 8.12
C LEU A 491 32.72 28.79 7.89
N THR A 492 32.71 29.72 6.94
CA THR A 492 33.86 30.56 6.61
C THR A 492 33.50 32.02 6.82
N ALA A 493 34.06 32.63 7.86
CA ALA A 493 33.83 34.05 8.13
C ALA A 493 35.06 34.90 7.81
N SER A 494 34.80 36.14 7.39
CA SER A 494 35.84 37.16 7.23
C SER A 494 36.43 37.57 8.57
N ALA A 495 37.62 38.17 8.54
CA ALA A 495 38.28 38.70 9.73
C ALA A 495 37.36 39.66 10.51
N SER A 496 37.23 39.45 11.82
CA SER A 496 36.38 40.24 12.71
C SER A 496 37.06 40.50 14.04
N THR A 497 36.95 41.74 14.53
CA THR A 497 37.39 42.13 15.87
C THR A 497 36.30 41.93 16.94
N ALA A 498 35.11 41.49 16.53
CA ALA A 498 33.98 41.15 17.41
C ALA A 498 33.65 39.66 17.33
N THR A 499 33.07 39.11 18.41
CA THR A 499 32.56 37.73 18.49
C THR A 499 31.69 37.44 17.28
N LEU A 500 31.95 36.33 16.59
CA LEU A 500 31.11 35.91 15.47
C LEU A 500 29.84 35.28 16.04
N THR A 501 28.68 35.74 15.60
CA THR A 501 27.39 35.10 15.91
C THR A 501 26.80 34.50 14.64
N ALA A 502 26.62 33.19 14.60
CA ALA A 502 25.86 32.52 13.55
C ALA A 502 24.43 32.28 14.04
N GLN A 503 23.41 32.58 13.22
CA GLN A 503 22.00 32.34 13.54
C GLN A 503 21.35 31.43 12.49
N TYR A 504 20.59 30.44 12.93
CA TYR A 504 19.75 29.63 12.05
C TYR A 504 18.49 30.41 11.66
N VAL A 505 18.19 30.55 10.37
CA VAL A 505 17.14 31.46 9.86
C VAL A 505 16.08 30.80 8.98
#